data_AF-A0A349EMV6-F1
#
_entry.id   AF-A0A349EMV6-F1
#
_cell.length_a   1.000
_cell.length_b   1.000
_cell.length_c   1.000
_cell.angle_alpha   90.00
_cell.angle_beta   90.00
_cell.angle_gamma   90.00
#
_symmetry.space_group_name_H-M   'P 1'
#
loop_
_entity.id
_entity.type
_entity.pdbx_description
1 polymer ?
#
loop_
_entity_poly.entity_id
_entity_poly.type
_entity_poly.pdbx_seq_one_letter_code
_entity_poly.pdbx_strand_id
1 'polypeptide(L)' 'MKAAIAIDDWKLPIFDRHLSKAGHTYEMGPGVTEDTLLLTVESNDMAALEIVVRSANTEAAQTPKGGRNARNYPH' A
#
# COMPACT_ATOMS: atom_id res chain seq x y z
N MET A 1 -9.54 15.10 -4.15
CA MET A 1 -8.10 15.23 -4.49
C MET A 1 -7.53 13.84 -4.74
N LYS A 2 -6.44 13.72 -5.51
CA LYS A 2 -5.76 12.44 -5.77
C LYS A 2 -4.42 12.39 -5.05
N ALA A 3 -4.13 11.27 -4.40
CA ALA A 3 -2.83 10.99 -3.80
C ALA A 3 -2.22 9.76 -4.47
N ALA A 4 -0.94 9.84 -4.82
CA ALA A 4 -0.20 8.72 -5.36
C ALA A 4 0.73 8.16 -4.29
N ILE A 5 0.64 6.86 -4.03
CA ILE A 5 1.41 6.16 -3.01
C ILE A 5 2.22 5.07 -3.70
N ALA A 6 3.53 5.21 -3.73
CA ALA A 6 4.43 4.18 -4.21
C ALA A 6 4.74 3.20 -3.07
N ILE A 7 4.45 1.91 -3.28
CA ILE A 7 4.72 0.84 -2.34
C ILE A 7 5.41 -0.32 -3.03
N ASP A 8 6.12 -1.17 -2.28
CA ASP A 8 6.51 -2.48 -2.77
C ASP A 8 5.27 -3.37 -2.99
N ASP A 9 5.34 -4.27 -3.96
CA ASP A 9 4.27 -5.23 -4.31
C ASP A 9 3.75 -6.01 -3.09
N TRP A 10 4.66 -6.49 -2.25
CA TRP A 10 4.35 -7.29 -1.07
C TRP A 10 3.58 -6.50 0.01
N LYS A 11 3.62 -5.16 -0.02
CA LYS A 11 2.90 -4.30 0.93
C LYS A 11 1.43 -4.11 0.53
N LEU A 12 1.07 -4.43 -0.72
CA LEU A 12 -0.29 -4.27 -1.23
C LEU A 12 -1.39 -4.80 -0.30
N PRO A 13 -1.36 -6.05 0.21
CA PRO A 13 -2.42 -6.57 1.07
C PRO A 13 -2.54 -5.80 2.41
N ILE A 14 -1.45 -5.19 2.89
CA ILE A 14 -1.49 -4.35 4.10
C ILE A 14 -2.19 -3.04 3.77
N PHE A 15 -1.77 -2.37 2.70
CA PHE A 15 -2.34 -1.09 2.28
C PHE A 15 -3.81 -1.22 1.88
N ASP A 16 -4.17 -2.27 1.13
CA ASP A 16 -5.54 -2.58 0.76
C ASP A 16 -6.45 -2.70 1.99
N ARG A 17 -6.02 -3.44 3.01
CA ARG A 17 -6.81 -3.63 4.24
C ARG A 17 -7.07 -2.30 4.96
N HIS A 18 -6.06 -1.44 5.04
CA HIS A 18 -6.18 -0.14 5.70
C HIS A 18 -7.04 0.84 4.90
N LEU A 19 -6.84 0.93 3.58
CA LEU A 19 -7.62 1.80 2.69
C LEU A 19 -9.08 1.36 2.61
N SER A 20 -9.33 0.06 2.42
CA SER A 20 -10.69 -0.51 2.37
C SER A 20 -11.44 -0.33 3.70
N LYS A 21 -10.76 -0.53 4.85
CA LYS A 21 -11.36 -0.30 6.18
C LYS A 21 -11.70 1.18 6.42
N ALA A 22 -10.92 2.09 5.84
CA ALA A 22 -11.19 3.52 5.87
C ALA A 22 -12.22 3.98 4.83
N GLY A 23 -12.70 3.08 3.96
CA GLY A 23 -13.68 3.41 2.92
C GLY A 23 -13.07 4.12 1.71
N HIS A 24 -11.75 4.05 1.53
CA HIS A 24 -11.05 4.65 0.39
C HIS A 24 -10.97 3.67 -0.77
N THR A 25 -11.26 4.15 -1.98
CA THR A 25 -11.04 3.44 -3.24
C THR A 25 -9.72 3.89 -3.86
N TYR A 26 -9.03 2.97 -4.51
CA TYR A 26 -7.77 3.25 -5.17
C TYR A 26 -7.64 2.52 -6.49
N GLU A 27 -6.90 3.13 -7.41
CA GLU A 27 -6.49 2.54 -8.68
C GLU A 27 -5.05 2.07 -8.58
N MET A 28 -4.73 0.90 -9.14
CA MET A 28 -3.38 0.38 -9.18
C MET A 28 -2.74 0.67 -10.53
N GLY A 29 -1.50 1.15 -10.50
CA GLY A 29 -0.68 1.37 -11.69
C GLY A 29 0.71 0.77 -11.54
N PRO A 30 1.48 0.70 -12.66
CA PRO A 30 2.87 0.27 -12.61
C PRO A 30 3.67 1.20 -11.69
N GLY A 31 4.48 0.61 -10.80
CA GLY A 31 5.39 1.36 -9.95
C GLY A 31 6.61 1.88 -10.70
N VAL A 32 7.51 2.51 -9.95
CA VAL A 32 8.76 3.10 -10.49
C VAL A 32 9.78 2.01 -10.84
N THR A 33 9.74 0.89 -10.13
CA THR A 33 10.55 -0.32 -10.35
C THR A 33 9.65 -1.55 -10.46
N GLU A 34 10.18 -2.68 -10.97
CA GLU A 34 9.42 -3.92 -11.22
C GLU A 34 8.75 -4.50 -9.95
N ASP A 35 9.37 -4.33 -8.77
CA ASP A 35 8.82 -4.80 -7.49
C ASP A 35 7.95 -3.76 -6.77
N THR A 36 7.54 -2.69 -7.45
CA THR A 36 6.73 -1.62 -6.85
C THR A 36 5.42 -1.42 -7.58
N LEU A 37 4.44 -0.94 -6.82
CA LEU A 37 3.11 -0.58 -7.28
C LEU A 37 2.84 0.88 -6.93
N LEU A 38 2.15 1.57 -7.84
CA LEU A 38 1.65 2.91 -7.59
C LEU A 38 0.16 2.84 -7.30
N LEU A 39 -0.24 3.18 -6.09
CA LEU A 39 -1.65 3.28 -5.71
C LEU A 39 -2.11 4.73 -5.84
N THR A 40 -3.10 4.98 -6.69
CA THR A 40 -3.74 6.28 -6.85
C THR A 40 -5.04 6.29 -6.07
N VAL A 41 -5.08 6.99 -4.93
CA VAL A 41 -6.23 7.06 -4.04
C VAL A 41 -6.98 8.37 -4.27
N GLU A 42 -8.29 8.27 -4.49
CA GLU A 42 -9.18 9.44 -4.47
C GLU A 42 -9.68 9.68 -3.05
N SER A 43 -9.42 10.87 -2.50
CA SER A 43 -9.95 11.26 -1.20
C SER A 43 -10.26 12.75 -1.15
N ASN A 44 -11.29 13.09 -0.38
CA ASN A 44 -11.68 14.47 -0.08
C ASN A 44 -11.01 15.00 1.20
N ASP A 45 -10.40 14.11 1.98
CA ASP A 45 -9.68 14.44 3.21
C ASP A 45 -8.27 13.83 3.15
N MET A 46 -7.29 14.67 2.86
CA MET A 46 -5.88 14.27 2.79
C MET A 46 -5.28 14.01 4.17
N ALA A 47 -5.79 14.67 5.22
CA ALA A 47 -5.30 14.46 6.58
C ALA A 47 -5.73 13.10 7.10
N ALA A 48 -6.99 12.71 6.87
CA ALA A 48 -7.47 11.37 7.17
C ALA A 48 -6.70 10.30 6.38
N LEU A 49 -6.45 10.55 5.09
CA LEU A 49 -5.67 9.64 4.26
C LEU A 49 -4.23 9.47 4.76
N GLU A 50 -3.56 10.56 5.17
CA GLU A 50 -2.20 10.49 5.71
C GLU A 50 -2.14 9.58 6.95
N ILE A 51 -3.13 9.66 7.85
CA ILE A 51 -3.20 8.82 9.04
C ILE A 51 -3.29 7.34 8.65
N VAL A 52 -4.17 7.01 7.69
CA VAL A 52 -4.35 5.63 7.20
C VAL A 52 -3.07 5.11 6.55
N VAL A 53 -2.44 5.91 5.69
CA VAL A 53 -1.18 5.56 5.03
C VAL A 53 -0.06 5.36 6.04
N ARG A 54 0.04 6.22 7.05
CA ARG A 54 1.04 6.10 8.13
C ARG A 54 0.83 4.83 8.95
N SER A 55 -0.42 4.48 9.26
CA SER A 55 -0.75 3.21 9.93
C SER A 55 -0.38 1.99 9.08
N ALA A 56 -0.71 2.00 7.79
CA ALA A 56 -0.34 0.94 6.87
C ALA A 56 1.19 0.79 6.75
N ASN A 57 1.92 1.90 6.64
CA ASN A 57 3.38 1.88 6.58
C ASN A 57 4.02 1.39 7.88
N THR A 58 3.45 1.77 9.03
CA THR A 58 3.93 1.28 10.35
C THR A 58 3.76 -0.24 10.46
N GLU A 59 2.62 -0.77 10.03
CA GLU A 59 2.40 -2.22 10.00
C GLU A 59 3.31 -2.93 8.99
N ALA A 60 3.50 -2.36 7.81
CA ALA A 60 4.44 -2.88 6.82
C ALA A 60 5.87 -2.91 7.37
N ALA A 61 6.32 -1.88 8.10
CA ALA A 61 7.64 -1.85 8.72
C ALA A 61 7.84 -2.92 9.81
N GLN A 62 6.75 -3.31 10.50
CA GLN A 62 6.76 -4.38 11.50
C GLN A 62 6.59 -5.78 10.88
N THR A 63 6.17 -5.85 9.62
CA THR A 63 5.95 -7.11 8.92
C THR A 63 7.22 -7.48 8.16
N PRO A 64 7.92 -8.57 8.52
CA PRO A 64 9.05 -9.03 7.73
C PRO A 64 8.60 -9.36 6.30
N LYS A 65 9.36 -8.89 5.30
CA LYS A 65 9.16 -9.22 3.88
C LYS A 65 9.17 -10.75 3.75
N GLY A 66 7.99 -11.36 3.64
CA GLY A 66 7.81 -12.83 3.66
C GLY A 66 6.85 -13.41 4.70
N GLY A 67 6.13 -12.58 5.47
CA GLY A 67 5.11 -13.02 6.43
C GLY A 67 3.95 -13.82 5.79
N ARG A 68 4.13 -15.15 5.72
CA ARG A 68 3.19 -16.27 5.40
C ARG A 68 3.13 -16.84 3.98
N ASN A 69 3.82 -16.30 2.97
CA ASN A 69 3.89 -16.94 1.64
C ASN A 69 5.23 -16.73 0.90
N ALA A 70 6.36 -16.72 1.61
CA ALA A 70 7.71 -16.64 1.04
C ALA A 70 8.16 -17.95 0.35
N ARG A 71 7.33 -18.51 -0.55
CA ARG A 71 7.65 -19.75 -1.25
C ARG A 71 8.09 -19.57 -2.70
N ASN A 72 8.16 -18.35 -3.26
CA ASN A 72 8.56 -18.21 -4.67
C ASN A 72 8.97 -16.79 -5.10
N TYR A 73 10.14 -16.30 -4.68
CA TYR A 73 10.82 -15.22 -5.40
C TYR A 73 12.24 -15.70 -5.72
N PRO A 74 12.53 -16.09 -6.99
CA PRO A 74 13.88 -16.46 -7.39
C PRO A 74 14.78 -15.21 -7.39
N HIS A 75 16.00 -15.42 -6.90
CA HIS A 75 17.10 -14.45 -6.87
C HIS A 75 17.60 -14.08 -8.26
#